data_AF-A0AAD5S6Q9-F1
#
_entry.id   AF-A0AAD5S6Q9-F1
#
_cell.length_a   1.000
_cell.length_b   1.000
_cell.length_c   1.000
_cell.angle_alpha   90.00
_cell.angle_beta   90.00
_cell.angle_gamma   90.00
#
_symmetry.space_group_name_H-M   'P 1'
#
loop_
_entity.id
_entity.type
_entity.pdbx_description
1 polymer ?
#
loop_
_entity_poly.entity_id
_entity_poly.type
_entity_poly.pdbx_seq_one_letter_code
_entity_poly.pdbx_strand_id
1 'polypeptide(L)'
;FLAGRHRAAVEVYKEVMRIGKDDWITHHNRALCYAFLKDSEKASTAFQTSLKLCPTIESYVAFGDMLLLRDEAELAVGVFEEGLELDKTNLDILIRLGRLYLTYRKDVEKARDVFEMVLEREPRNNEALKSISAIHILNHSHVAALVKYRALASTTTLTRTNLATLYNDLGMSFYSQSKFNLALPLLLKSLALQPLNAQIHHNLGLVHLHTSQFASAIKYFETAAKLNPKRGETYLWLGVAYFNAGMGERAERVLETGVRVDGYVQVAHISDLLKLNKYNRLMVFFCSFAVAIPGRVQSYA
;
A
#
# COMPACT_ATOMS: atom_id res chain seq x y z
N PHE A 1 10.76 -6.37 -38.93
CA PHE A 1 9.29 -6.50 -38.77
C PHE A 1 8.60 -5.78 -39.93
N LEU A 2 8.29 -6.48 -41.03
CA LEU A 2 7.83 -5.87 -42.30
C LEU A 2 6.37 -5.39 -42.21
N ALA A 3 6.12 -4.18 -41.68
CA ALA A 3 4.89 -3.41 -41.84
C ALA A 3 3.55 -4.20 -41.76
N GLY A 4 3.42 -5.15 -40.82
CA GLY A 4 2.22 -5.99 -40.64
C GLY A 4 2.05 -7.15 -41.63
N ARG A 5 2.96 -7.35 -42.58
CA ARG A 5 2.94 -8.46 -43.56
C ARG A 5 3.64 -9.70 -43.00
N HIS A 6 3.13 -10.25 -41.90
CA HIS A 6 3.76 -11.36 -41.18
C HIS A 6 3.97 -12.61 -42.04
N ARG A 7 3.02 -12.95 -42.92
CA ARG A 7 3.13 -14.12 -43.81
C ARG A 7 4.28 -13.98 -44.82
N ALA A 8 4.44 -12.79 -45.40
CA ALA A 8 5.56 -12.51 -46.31
C ALA A 8 6.89 -12.53 -45.55
N ALA A 9 6.92 -11.97 -44.34
CA ALA A 9 8.12 -12.00 -43.48
C ALA A 9 8.56 -13.43 -43.15
N VAL A 10 7.63 -14.35 -42.87
CA VAL A 10 7.95 -15.77 -42.66
C VAL A 10 8.63 -16.38 -43.88
N GLU A 11 8.16 -16.12 -45.10
CA GLU A 11 8.78 -16.64 -46.31
C GLU A 11 10.18 -16.05 -46.52
N VAL A 12 10.38 -14.75 -46.26
CA VAL A 12 11.70 -14.13 -46.30
C VAL A 12 12.65 -14.81 -45.32
N TYR A 13 12.23 -15.04 -44.07
CA TYR A 13 13.07 -15.73 -43.09
C TYR A 13 13.38 -17.18 -43.47
N LYS A 14 12.48 -17.88 -44.16
CA LYS A 14 12.79 -19.22 -44.71
C LYS A 14 13.87 -19.17 -45.78
N GLU A 15 13.84 -18.18 -46.68
CA GLU A 15 14.89 -18.01 -47.69
C GLU A 15 16.23 -17.59 -47.05
N VAL A 16 16.19 -16.72 -46.03
CA VAL A 16 17.40 -16.37 -45.24
C VAL A 16 18.04 -17.62 -44.65
N MET A 17 17.25 -18.55 -44.10
CA MET A 17 17.77 -19.81 -43.56
C MET A 17 18.31 -20.78 -44.63
N ARG A 18 17.86 -20.67 -45.89
CA ARG A 18 18.40 -21.48 -46.98
C ARG A 18 19.77 -20.99 -47.47
N ILE A 19 19.97 -19.67 -47.46
CA ILE A 19 21.16 -19.02 -48.03
C ILE A 19 22.22 -18.78 -46.95
N GLY A 20 21.77 -18.48 -45.72
CA GLY A 20 22.62 -18.12 -44.59
C GLY A 20 22.86 -19.27 -43.61
N LYS A 21 23.70 -18.99 -42.61
CA LYS A 21 23.94 -19.89 -41.48
C LYS A 21 22.74 -19.84 -40.53
N ASP A 22 22.34 -21.00 -40.01
CA ASP A 22 21.27 -21.11 -39.02
C ASP A 22 21.60 -20.29 -37.76
N ASP A 23 20.79 -19.27 -37.46
CA ASP A 23 21.02 -18.34 -36.36
C ASP A 23 19.77 -18.16 -35.49
N TRP A 24 19.99 -17.85 -34.21
CA TRP A 24 18.90 -17.74 -33.25
C TRP A 24 17.96 -16.55 -33.57
N ILE A 25 18.49 -15.50 -34.19
CA ILE A 25 17.76 -14.25 -34.53
C ILE A 25 16.69 -14.52 -35.59
N THR A 26 17.01 -15.32 -36.63
CA THR A 26 16.04 -15.64 -37.67
C THR A 26 14.92 -16.51 -37.11
N HIS A 27 15.26 -17.50 -36.28
CA HIS A 27 14.24 -18.31 -35.59
C HIS A 27 13.37 -17.48 -34.64
N HIS A 28 13.97 -16.59 -33.85
CA HIS A 28 13.24 -15.68 -32.95
C HIS A 28 12.24 -14.81 -33.72
N ASN A 29 12.71 -14.13 -34.76
CA ASN A 29 11.86 -13.24 -35.56
C ASN A 29 10.76 -13.98 -36.32
N ARG A 30 11.05 -15.20 -36.78
CA ARG A 30 10.06 -16.08 -37.41
C ARG A 30 9.03 -16.55 -36.40
N ALA A 31 9.44 -16.89 -35.17
CA ALA A 31 8.56 -17.27 -34.07
C ALA A 31 7.58 -16.14 -33.73
N LEU A 32 8.07 -14.90 -33.63
CA LEU A 32 7.23 -13.71 -33.48
C LEU A 32 6.21 -13.62 -34.63
N CYS A 33 6.64 -13.76 -35.88
CA CYS A 33 5.72 -13.71 -37.02
C CYS A 33 4.65 -14.80 -36.96
N TYR A 34 5.00 -16.03 -36.58
CA TYR A 34 4.02 -17.10 -36.36
C TYR A 34 3.07 -16.80 -35.20
N ALA A 35 3.56 -16.20 -34.11
CA ALA A 35 2.73 -15.76 -33.00
C ALA A 35 1.68 -14.73 -33.46
N PHE A 36 2.06 -13.74 -34.27
CA PHE A 36 1.13 -12.77 -34.87
C PHE A 36 0.13 -13.41 -35.83
N LEU A 37 0.53 -14.46 -36.54
CA LEU A 37 -0.36 -15.25 -37.41
C LEU A 37 -1.25 -16.23 -36.63
N LYS A 38 -1.13 -16.29 -35.30
CA LYS A 38 -1.81 -17.25 -34.41
C LYS A 38 -1.49 -18.72 -34.73
N ASP A 39 -0.37 -18.98 -35.39
CA ASP A 39 0.11 -20.35 -35.65
C ASP A 39 0.93 -20.83 -34.46
N SER A 40 0.24 -21.53 -33.55
CA SER A 40 0.73 -21.81 -32.22
C SER A 40 1.92 -22.73 -32.14
N GLU A 41 1.81 -23.86 -32.81
CA GLU A 41 2.85 -24.88 -32.80
C GLU A 41 4.10 -24.38 -33.50
N LYS A 42 3.95 -23.68 -34.64
CA LYS A 42 5.10 -23.14 -35.36
C LYS A 42 5.80 -22.02 -34.59
N ALA A 43 5.06 -21.20 -33.84
CA ALA A 43 5.65 -20.19 -32.97
C ALA A 43 6.47 -20.85 -31.85
N SER A 44 5.88 -21.79 -31.10
CA SER A 44 6.55 -22.46 -29.98
C SER A 44 7.80 -23.24 -30.44
N THR A 45 7.69 -23.98 -31.54
CA THR A 45 8.84 -24.72 -32.09
C THR A 45 9.97 -23.78 -32.54
N ALA A 46 9.64 -22.65 -33.17
CA ALA A 46 10.64 -21.66 -33.59
C ALA A 46 11.28 -20.91 -32.40
N PHE A 47 10.54 -20.64 -31.32
CA PHE A 47 11.13 -20.11 -30.09
C PHE A 47 12.05 -21.12 -29.42
N GLN A 48 11.65 -22.39 -29.33
CA GLN A 48 12.49 -23.46 -28.79
C GLN A 48 13.77 -23.67 -29.59
N THR A 49 13.71 -23.62 -30.94
CA THR A 49 14.93 -23.71 -31.76
C THR A 49 15.82 -22.48 -31.57
N SER A 50 15.24 -21.28 -31.47
CA SER A 50 16.00 -20.06 -31.16
C SER A 50 16.75 -20.19 -29.83
N LEU A 51 16.07 -20.59 -28.76
CA LEU A 51 16.66 -20.77 -27.43
C LEU A 51 17.70 -21.90 -27.38
N LYS A 52 17.53 -22.97 -28.17
CA LYS A 52 18.55 -24.04 -28.31
C LYS A 52 19.82 -23.54 -28.99
N LEU A 53 19.71 -22.65 -29.98
CA LEU A 53 20.86 -22.08 -30.68
C LEU A 53 21.58 -21.04 -29.81
N CYS A 54 20.82 -20.16 -29.14
CA CYS A 54 21.35 -19.19 -28.20
C CYS A 54 20.27 -18.82 -27.17
N PRO A 55 20.44 -19.19 -25.89
CA PRO A 55 19.58 -18.73 -24.82
C PRO A 55 19.73 -17.21 -24.64
N THR A 56 18.66 -16.45 -24.88
CA THR A 56 18.65 -15.00 -24.70
C THR A 56 17.41 -14.58 -23.93
N ILE A 57 17.56 -13.56 -23.08
CA ILE A 57 16.45 -12.99 -22.29
C ILE A 57 15.33 -12.51 -23.20
N GLU A 58 15.65 -11.88 -24.33
CA GLU A 58 14.67 -11.41 -25.31
C GLU A 58 13.81 -12.56 -25.85
N SER A 59 14.41 -13.71 -26.18
CA SER A 59 13.67 -14.89 -26.63
C SER A 59 12.83 -15.51 -25.53
N TYR A 60 13.33 -15.59 -24.28
CA TYR A 60 12.54 -16.06 -23.15
C TYR A 60 11.33 -15.17 -22.88
N VAL A 61 11.52 -13.85 -22.87
CA VAL A 61 10.43 -12.89 -22.65
C VAL A 61 9.39 -12.97 -23.76
N ALA A 62 9.82 -12.96 -25.03
CA ALA A 62 8.90 -13.06 -26.16
C ALA A 62 8.14 -14.40 -26.18
N PHE A 63 8.80 -15.50 -25.80
CA PHE A 63 8.16 -16.81 -25.74
C PHE A 63 7.14 -16.90 -24.60
N GLY A 64 7.51 -16.44 -23.41
CA GLY A 64 6.61 -16.37 -22.25
C GLY A 64 5.39 -15.50 -22.52
N ASP A 65 5.56 -14.32 -23.12
CA ASP A 65 4.45 -13.41 -23.45
C ASP A 65 3.49 -14.01 -24.48
N MET A 66 4.03 -14.73 -25.47
CA MET A 66 3.22 -15.45 -26.44
C MET A 66 2.35 -16.53 -25.78
N LEU A 67 2.90 -17.26 -24.80
CA LEU A 67 2.15 -18.25 -24.02
C LEU A 67 1.06 -17.58 -23.15
N LEU A 68 1.36 -16.44 -22.53
CA LEU A 68 0.37 -15.68 -21.75
C LEU A 68 -0.81 -15.18 -22.62
N LEU A 69 -0.55 -14.77 -23.86
CA LEU A 69 -1.63 -14.39 -24.81
C LEU A 69 -2.57 -15.56 -25.15
N ARG A 70 -2.19 -16.79 -24.82
CA ARG A 70 -2.99 -18.01 -25.01
C ARG A 70 -3.56 -18.58 -23.72
N ASP A 71 -3.42 -17.86 -22.61
CA ASP A 71 -3.80 -18.33 -21.28
C ASP A 71 -3.04 -19.60 -20.84
N GLU A 72 -1.88 -19.88 -21.45
CA GLU A 72 -0.99 -20.98 -21.10
C GLU A 72 0.00 -20.53 -19.99
N ALA A 73 -0.54 -19.98 -18.90
CA ALA A 73 0.26 -19.28 -17.89
C ALA A 73 1.26 -20.18 -17.15
N GLU A 74 0.93 -21.45 -16.93
CA GLU A 74 1.84 -22.38 -16.24
C GLU A 74 3.08 -22.69 -17.07
N LEU A 75 2.94 -22.81 -18.40
CA LEU A 75 4.07 -22.96 -19.31
C LEU A 75 4.90 -21.67 -19.37
N ALA A 76 4.24 -20.51 -19.37
CA ALA A 76 4.93 -19.23 -19.33
C ALA A 76 5.78 -19.08 -18.06
N VAL A 77 5.28 -19.50 -16.90
CA VAL A 77 6.06 -19.52 -15.64
C VAL A 77 7.34 -20.34 -15.81
N GLY A 78 7.26 -21.55 -16.38
CA GLY A 78 8.45 -22.37 -16.62
C GLY A 78 9.47 -21.70 -17.55
N VAL A 79 9.00 -21.10 -18.65
CA VAL A 79 9.86 -20.36 -19.60
C VAL A 79 10.54 -19.17 -18.92
N PHE A 80 9.82 -18.41 -18.08
CA PHE A 80 10.40 -17.30 -17.34
C PHE A 80 11.35 -17.76 -16.23
N GLU A 81 11.06 -18.86 -15.53
CA GLU A 81 11.96 -19.48 -14.54
C GLU A 81 13.30 -19.89 -15.21
N GLU A 82 13.25 -20.51 -16.39
CA GLU A 82 14.46 -20.81 -17.18
C GLU A 82 15.21 -19.54 -17.61
N GLY A 83 14.50 -18.51 -18.06
CA GLY A 83 15.11 -17.22 -18.40
C GLY A 83 15.76 -16.53 -17.20
N LEU A 84 15.21 -16.72 -16.00
CA LEU A 84 15.78 -16.18 -14.77
C LEU A 84 17.06 -16.92 -14.35
N GLU A 85 17.23 -18.20 -14.70
CA GLU A 85 18.51 -18.89 -14.46
C GLU A 85 19.66 -18.32 -15.30
N LEU A 86 19.35 -17.74 -16.48
CA LEU A 86 20.33 -17.05 -17.33
C LEU A 86 20.76 -15.69 -16.73
N ASP A 87 19.80 -14.90 -16.25
CA ASP A 87 20.04 -13.63 -15.55
C ASP A 87 19.11 -13.51 -14.34
N LYS A 88 19.64 -13.88 -13.17
CA LYS A 88 18.92 -13.91 -11.89
C LYS A 88 18.46 -12.53 -11.42
N THR A 89 18.98 -11.47 -12.03
CA THR A 89 18.70 -10.08 -11.64
C THR A 89 17.81 -9.35 -12.65
N ASN A 90 17.33 -10.05 -13.68
CA ASN A 90 16.53 -9.43 -14.73
C ASN A 90 15.19 -8.92 -14.21
N LEU A 91 15.06 -7.60 -14.08
CA LEU A 91 13.88 -6.98 -13.47
C LEU A 91 12.58 -7.26 -14.23
N ASP A 92 12.62 -7.35 -15.56
CA ASP A 92 11.43 -7.60 -16.39
C ASP A 92 10.88 -9.01 -16.14
N ILE A 93 11.76 -10.02 -16.18
CA ILE A 93 11.38 -11.41 -15.86
C ILE A 93 10.86 -11.53 -14.42
N LEU A 94 11.54 -10.88 -13.47
CA LEU A 94 11.11 -10.88 -12.06
C LEU A 94 9.70 -10.29 -11.90
N ILE A 95 9.41 -9.12 -12.47
CA ILE A 95 8.07 -8.52 -12.37
C ILE A 95 7.00 -9.44 -12.98
N ARG A 96 7.29 -10.05 -14.14
CA ARG A 96 6.38 -11.00 -14.81
C ARG A 96 6.13 -12.25 -13.96
N LEU A 97 7.18 -12.89 -13.45
CA LEU A 97 7.07 -14.06 -12.57
C LEU A 97 6.32 -13.72 -11.28
N GLY A 98 6.64 -12.60 -10.64
CA GLY A 98 5.94 -12.16 -9.42
C GLY A 98 4.44 -12.03 -9.65
N ARG A 99 4.03 -11.46 -10.79
CA ARG A 99 2.61 -11.37 -11.16
C ARG A 99 1.99 -12.75 -11.36
N LEU A 100 2.66 -13.64 -12.09
CA LEU A 100 2.14 -14.99 -12.38
C LEU A 100 2.04 -15.87 -11.14
N TYR A 101 3.02 -15.77 -10.23
CA TYR A 101 2.96 -16.47 -8.95
C TYR A 101 1.77 -16.00 -8.11
N LEU A 102 1.42 -14.71 -8.13
CA LEU A 102 0.22 -14.22 -7.45
C LEU A 102 -1.08 -14.65 -8.11
N THR A 103 -1.19 -14.49 -9.43
CA THR A 103 -2.48 -14.63 -10.13
C THR A 103 -2.82 -16.08 -10.44
N TYR A 104 -1.85 -16.88 -10.87
CA TYR A 104 -2.08 -18.24 -11.37
C TYR A 104 -1.73 -19.31 -10.35
N ARG A 105 -0.48 -19.34 -9.87
CA ARG A 105 -0.06 -20.35 -8.87
C ARG A 105 -0.59 -20.06 -7.46
N LYS A 106 -0.98 -18.81 -7.18
CA LYS A 106 -1.34 -18.32 -5.84
C LYS A 106 -0.23 -18.60 -4.81
N ASP A 107 1.01 -18.69 -5.28
CA ASP A 107 2.19 -18.89 -4.45
C ASP A 107 2.68 -17.53 -3.98
N VAL A 108 2.13 -17.11 -2.85
CA VAL A 108 2.35 -15.77 -2.29
C VAL A 108 3.80 -15.60 -1.82
N GLU A 109 4.44 -16.66 -1.35
CA GLU A 109 5.81 -16.61 -0.84
C GLU A 109 6.80 -16.38 -1.99
N LYS A 110 6.74 -17.17 -3.07
CA LYS A 110 7.60 -16.95 -4.24
C LYS A 110 7.36 -15.59 -4.89
N ALA A 111 6.10 -15.18 -4.99
CA ALA A 111 5.76 -13.86 -5.50
C ALA A 111 6.41 -12.75 -4.68
N ARG A 112 6.32 -12.85 -3.34
CA ARG A 112 6.95 -11.89 -2.43
C ARG A 112 8.45 -11.81 -2.71
N ASP A 113 9.14 -12.94 -2.65
CA ASP A 113 10.60 -13.01 -2.76
C ASP A 113 11.08 -12.35 -4.07
N VAL A 114 10.41 -12.65 -5.18
CA VAL A 114 10.70 -12.05 -6.50
C VAL A 114 10.50 -10.53 -6.50
N PHE A 115 9.40 -10.04 -5.96
CA PHE A 115 9.18 -8.59 -5.86
C PHE A 115 10.14 -7.91 -4.87
N GLU A 116 10.62 -8.61 -3.83
CA GLU A 116 11.62 -8.05 -2.91
C GLU A 116 12.93 -7.80 -3.66
N MET A 117 13.37 -8.75 -4.49
CA MET A 117 14.55 -8.58 -5.33
C MET A 117 14.41 -7.40 -6.31
N VAL A 118 13.21 -7.17 -6.87
CA VAL A 118 12.95 -5.99 -7.70
C VAL A 118 13.13 -4.71 -6.89
N LEU A 119 12.62 -4.66 -5.66
CA LEU A 119 12.65 -3.47 -4.81
C LEU A 119 14.02 -3.20 -4.18
N GLU A 120 14.88 -4.22 -4.06
CA GLU A 120 16.28 -4.04 -3.70
C GLU A 120 17.05 -3.24 -4.76
N ARG A 121 16.68 -3.40 -6.04
CA ARG A 121 17.31 -2.70 -7.18
C ARG A 121 16.59 -1.40 -7.53
N GLU A 122 15.26 -1.46 -7.58
CA GLU A 122 14.39 -0.34 -7.87
C GLU A 122 13.41 -0.10 -6.70
N PRO A 123 13.87 0.61 -5.64
CA PRO A 123 13.04 0.97 -4.48
C PRO A 123 11.71 1.66 -4.79
N ARG A 124 11.58 2.25 -5.99
CA ARG A 124 10.43 3.02 -6.46
C ARG A 124 9.62 2.29 -7.54
N ASN A 125 9.90 1.02 -7.81
CA ASN A 125 9.13 0.27 -8.80
C ASN A 125 7.66 0.16 -8.33
N ASN A 126 6.78 0.90 -9.00
CA ASN A 126 5.38 1.05 -8.59
C ASN A 126 4.63 -0.29 -8.62
N GLU A 127 4.96 -1.17 -9.57
CA GLU A 127 4.32 -2.48 -9.68
C GLU A 127 4.73 -3.36 -8.52
N ALA A 128 6.03 -3.51 -8.26
CA ALA A 128 6.51 -4.31 -7.14
C ALA A 128 6.04 -3.78 -5.77
N LEU A 129 6.03 -2.45 -5.58
CA LEU A 129 5.49 -1.83 -4.35
C LEU A 129 4.00 -2.14 -4.15
N LYS A 130 3.19 -2.04 -5.21
CA LYS A 130 1.76 -2.36 -5.16
C LYS A 130 1.53 -3.84 -4.88
N SER A 131 2.26 -4.72 -5.58
CA SER A 131 2.14 -6.17 -5.46
C SER A 131 2.52 -6.64 -4.06
N ILE A 132 3.65 -6.18 -3.51
CA ILE A 132 4.01 -6.53 -2.13
C ILE A 132 3.03 -5.96 -1.11
N SER A 133 2.57 -4.72 -1.29
CA SER A 133 1.56 -4.15 -0.40
C SER A 133 0.29 -5.01 -0.39
N ALA A 134 -0.16 -5.49 -1.55
CA ALA A 134 -1.30 -6.38 -1.67
C ALA A 134 -1.05 -7.74 -0.98
N ILE A 135 0.14 -8.33 -1.17
CA ILE A 135 0.56 -9.58 -0.52
C ILE A 135 0.46 -9.47 1.01
N HIS A 136 1.00 -8.40 1.60
CA HIS A 136 0.98 -8.22 3.05
C HIS A 136 -0.41 -7.89 3.61
N ILE A 137 -1.28 -7.25 2.81
CA ILE A 137 -2.69 -7.04 3.19
C ILE A 137 -3.43 -8.38 3.27
N LEU A 138 -3.15 -9.31 2.34
CA LEU A 138 -3.80 -10.62 2.26
C LEU A 138 -3.30 -11.59 3.35
N ASN A 139 -2.01 -11.58 3.68
CA ASN A 139 -1.41 -12.57 4.58
C ASN A 139 -1.47 -12.22 6.08
N HIS A 140 -2.12 -11.11 6.47
CA HIS A 140 -2.16 -10.59 7.85
C HIS A 140 -0.77 -10.39 8.51
N SER A 141 0.34 -10.59 7.79
CA SER A 141 1.71 -10.48 8.30
C SER A 141 2.22 -9.04 8.15
N HIS A 142 1.92 -8.31 9.20
CA HIS A 142 2.70 -7.21 9.79
C HIS A 142 3.38 -6.22 8.84
N VAL A 143 2.70 -5.08 8.62
CA VAL A 143 3.12 -3.73 9.01
C VAL A 143 4.58 -3.28 8.72
N ALA A 144 5.60 -4.02 9.16
CA ALA A 144 7.01 -3.71 8.98
C ALA A 144 7.41 -3.65 7.49
N ALA A 145 6.86 -4.52 6.65
CA ALA A 145 7.12 -4.51 5.22
C ALA A 145 6.48 -3.29 4.54
N LEU A 146 5.21 -3.00 4.83
CA LEU A 146 4.50 -1.82 4.32
C LEU A 146 5.20 -0.50 4.70
N VAL A 147 5.81 -0.45 5.89
CA VAL A 147 6.68 0.65 6.31
C VAL A 147 7.98 0.67 5.50
N LYS A 148 8.69 -0.46 5.41
CA LYS A 148 9.95 -0.58 4.64
C LYS A 148 9.76 -0.09 3.20
N TYR A 149 8.66 -0.48 2.56
CA TYR A 149 8.36 -0.15 1.18
C TYR A 149 7.87 1.29 0.95
N ARG A 150 7.05 1.85 1.84
CA ARG A 150 6.73 3.30 1.79
C ARG A 150 7.95 4.18 2.12
N ALA A 151 8.85 3.70 2.97
CA ALA A 151 10.10 4.37 3.29
C ALA A 151 11.10 4.32 2.11
N LEU A 152 11.17 3.20 1.39
CA LEU A 152 11.93 3.05 0.13
C LEU A 152 11.40 3.98 -0.98
N ALA A 153 10.08 4.05 -1.13
CA ALA A 153 9.40 4.87 -2.15
C ALA A 153 9.58 6.39 -1.95
N SER A 154 9.81 6.86 -0.73
CA SER A 154 9.87 8.29 -0.35
C SER A 154 11.28 8.89 -0.27
N THR A 155 12.29 8.23 -0.84
CA THR A 155 13.69 8.62 -0.66
C THR A 155 14.09 9.92 -1.36
N THR A 156 13.96 11.03 -0.65
CA THR A 156 15.12 11.90 -0.42
C THR A 156 15.27 12.02 1.10
N THR A 157 16.21 11.25 1.65
CA THR A 157 16.68 11.33 3.05
C THR A 157 15.57 11.04 4.09
N LEU A 158 15.50 9.80 4.59
CA LEU A 158 14.71 9.49 5.77
C LEU A 158 15.31 10.19 6.99
N THR A 159 14.90 11.44 7.23
CA THR A 159 15.06 12.03 8.54
C THR A 159 14.20 11.24 9.52
N ARG A 160 14.62 11.18 10.79
CA ARG A 160 13.85 10.58 11.88
C ARG A 160 12.37 11.02 11.88
N THR A 161 12.12 12.25 11.42
CA THR A 161 10.81 12.88 11.24
C THR A 161 9.95 12.18 10.19
N ASN A 162 10.47 11.91 8.99
CA ASN A 162 9.71 11.28 7.90
C ASN A 162 9.31 9.83 8.22
N LEU A 163 10.17 9.12 8.95
CA LEU A 163 9.86 7.77 9.39
C LEU A 163 8.78 7.75 10.46
N ALA A 164 8.79 8.73 11.37
CA ALA A 164 7.75 8.87 12.39
C ALA A 164 6.38 9.16 11.77
N THR A 165 6.28 10.11 10.83
CA THR A 165 5.01 10.42 10.14
C THR A 165 4.48 9.22 9.39
N LEU A 166 5.33 8.44 8.73
CA LEU A 166 4.92 7.22 8.05
C LEU A 166 4.32 6.17 9.00
N TYR A 167 4.98 5.90 10.13
CA TYR A 167 4.44 4.99 11.14
C TYR A 167 3.10 5.49 11.70
N ASN A 168 2.96 6.82 11.86
CA ASN A 168 1.72 7.45 12.30
C ASN A 168 0.57 7.19 11.32
N ASP A 169 0.79 7.50 10.04
CA ASP A 169 -0.26 7.42 9.02
C ASP A 169 -0.71 5.97 8.77
N LEU A 170 0.23 5.03 8.83
CA LEU A 170 -0.08 3.60 8.79
C LEU A 170 -0.90 3.16 10.01
N GLY A 171 -0.51 3.60 11.21
CA GLY A 171 -1.27 3.33 12.43
C GLY A 171 -2.71 3.82 12.30
N MET A 172 -2.91 5.03 11.77
CA MET A 172 -4.23 5.62 11.58
C MET A 172 -5.04 4.94 10.47
N SER A 173 -4.40 4.41 9.43
CA SER A 173 -5.09 3.59 8.42
C SER A 173 -5.62 2.27 8.98
N PHE A 174 -4.93 1.65 9.93
CA PHE A 174 -5.46 0.47 10.64
C PHE A 174 -6.54 0.85 11.64
N TYR A 175 -6.40 1.99 12.31
CA TYR A 175 -7.42 2.54 13.19
C TYR A 175 -8.74 2.79 12.46
N SER A 176 -8.72 3.36 11.24
CA SER A 176 -9.94 3.59 10.45
C SER A 176 -10.63 2.30 10.00
N GLN A 177 -9.93 1.17 10.04
CA GLN A 177 -10.46 -0.18 9.81
C GLN A 177 -10.86 -0.89 11.11
N SER A 178 -10.85 -0.19 12.25
CA SER A 178 -11.09 -0.74 13.60
C SER A 178 -10.11 -1.84 14.03
N LYS A 179 -8.94 -1.93 13.38
CA LYS A 179 -7.88 -2.93 13.68
C LYS A 179 -6.91 -2.37 14.72
N PHE A 180 -7.39 -2.15 15.94
CA PHE A 180 -6.64 -1.48 17.01
C PHE A 180 -5.37 -2.22 17.45
N ASN A 181 -5.40 -3.56 17.41
CA ASN A 181 -4.26 -4.43 17.70
C ASN A 181 -3.07 -4.20 16.76
N LEU A 182 -3.32 -3.78 15.52
CA LEU A 182 -2.30 -3.44 14.54
C LEU A 182 -1.91 -1.95 14.60
N ALA A 183 -2.86 -1.07 14.91
CA ALA A 183 -2.64 0.37 15.01
C ALA A 183 -1.73 0.77 16.18
N LEU A 184 -1.91 0.18 17.35
CA LEU A 184 -1.17 0.54 18.57
C LEU A 184 0.36 0.40 18.43
N PRO A 185 0.94 -0.76 18.02
CA PRO A 185 2.39 -0.90 17.92
C PRO A 185 3.01 0.04 16.87
N LEU A 186 2.25 0.40 15.84
CA LEU A 186 2.66 1.37 14.82
C LEU A 186 2.82 2.78 15.39
N LEU A 187 1.80 3.25 16.11
CA LEU A 187 1.82 4.56 16.75
C LEU A 187 2.89 4.64 17.85
N LEU A 188 3.15 3.54 18.59
CA LEU A 188 4.24 3.49 19.57
C LEU A 188 5.63 3.60 18.92
N LYS A 189 5.83 2.98 17.74
CA LYS A 189 7.07 3.17 16.97
C LYS A 189 7.21 4.60 16.48
N SER A 190 6.12 5.20 15.99
CA SER A 190 6.08 6.61 15.63
C SER A 190 6.48 7.51 16.80
N LEU A 191 5.94 7.24 18.00
CA LEU A 191 6.24 7.97 19.23
C LEU A 191 7.71 7.83 19.64
N ALA A 192 8.30 6.65 19.53
CA ALA A 192 9.72 6.44 19.85
C ALA A 192 10.64 7.29 18.95
N LEU A 193 10.22 7.52 17.70
CA LEU A 193 10.94 8.37 16.76
C LEU A 193 10.69 9.86 17.02
N GLN A 194 9.47 10.26 17.37
CA GLN A 194 9.12 11.63 17.72
C GLN A 194 8.36 11.73 19.05
N PRO A 195 9.07 11.70 20.20
CA PRO A 195 8.43 11.68 21.51
C PRO A 195 7.62 12.93 21.84
N LEU A 196 7.92 14.06 21.19
CA LEU A 196 7.32 15.38 21.45
C LEU A 196 6.29 15.80 20.39
N ASN A 197 5.86 14.89 19.50
CA ASN A 197 4.86 15.22 18.49
C ASN A 197 3.43 15.05 19.04
N ALA A 198 2.72 16.18 19.18
CA ALA A 198 1.36 16.23 19.71
C ALA A 198 0.35 15.36 18.94
N GLN A 199 0.52 15.22 17.61
CA GLN A 199 -0.38 14.42 16.78
C GLN A 199 -0.31 12.93 17.13
N ILE A 200 0.89 12.41 17.39
CA ILE A 200 1.09 11.00 17.70
C ILE A 200 0.45 10.67 19.06
N HIS A 201 0.66 11.54 20.06
CA HIS A 201 0.01 11.42 21.36
C HIS A 201 -1.51 11.46 21.25
N HIS A 202 -2.05 12.38 20.45
CA HIS A 202 -3.48 12.45 20.19
C HIS A 202 -4.01 11.15 19.57
N ASN A 203 -3.33 10.63 18.55
CA ASN A 203 -3.71 9.40 17.86
C ASN A 203 -3.65 8.16 18.77
N LEU A 204 -2.64 8.07 19.65
CA LEU A 204 -2.58 7.03 20.69
C LEU A 204 -3.75 7.16 21.67
N GLY A 205 -4.12 8.38 22.05
CA GLY A 205 -5.30 8.66 22.87
C GLY A 205 -6.57 8.09 22.25
N LEU A 206 -6.77 8.29 20.94
CA LEU A 206 -7.93 7.75 20.20
C LEU A 206 -7.96 6.23 20.23
N VAL A 207 -6.83 5.56 19.97
CA VAL A 207 -6.75 4.08 20.02
C VAL A 207 -7.09 3.56 21.41
N HIS A 208 -6.56 4.19 22.47
CA HIS A 208 -6.87 3.79 23.85
C HIS A 208 -8.32 4.08 24.24
N LEU A 209 -8.91 5.17 23.75
CA LEU A 209 -10.32 5.49 23.98
C LEU A 209 -11.24 4.43 23.37
N HIS A 210 -11.00 4.04 22.12
CA HIS A 210 -11.79 3.03 21.41
C HIS A 210 -11.57 1.60 21.92
N THR A 211 -10.46 1.34 22.60
CA THR A 211 -10.21 0.07 23.31
C THR A 211 -10.65 0.10 24.77
N SER A 212 -11.43 1.12 25.17
CA SER A 212 -11.94 1.34 26.55
C SER A 212 -10.87 1.49 27.63
N GLN A 213 -9.62 1.80 27.25
CA GLN A 213 -8.49 2.02 28.17
C GLN A 213 -8.42 3.50 28.56
N PHE A 214 -9.43 3.97 29.28
CA PHE A 214 -9.65 5.40 29.52
C PHE A 214 -8.51 6.10 30.27
N ALA A 215 -7.88 5.45 31.24
CA ALA A 215 -6.74 6.03 31.97
C ALA A 215 -5.54 6.31 31.04
N SER A 216 -5.23 5.39 30.12
CA SER A 216 -4.19 5.57 29.11
C SER A 216 -4.58 6.65 28.11
N ALA A 217 -5.85 6.67 27.67
CA ALA A 217 -6.35 7.69 26.76
C ALA A 217 -6.19 9.10 27.35
N ILE A 218 -6.59 9.30 28.61
CA ILE A 218 -6.43 10.56 29.34
C ILE A 218 -4.96 10.99 29.36
N LYS A 219 -4.03 10.10 29.74
CA LYS A 219 -2.60 10.43 29.80
C LYS A 219 -2.06 10.92 28.46
N TYR A 220 -2.40 10.24 27.37
CA TYR A 220 -1.93 10.60 26.03
C TYR A 220 -2.56 11.91 25.54
N PHE A 221 -3.87 12.11 25.76
CA PHE A 221 -4.54 13.36 25.40
C PHE A 221 -4.06 14.56 26.22
N GLU A 222 -3.81 14.41 27.52
CA GLU A 222 -3.19 15.46 28.34
C GLU A 222 -1.82 15.85 27.82
N THR A 223 -1.02 14.86 27.40
CA THR A 223 0.31 15.11 26.82
C THR A 223 0.17 15.82 25.47
N ALA A 224 -0.76 15.40 24.62
CA ALA A 224 -1.05 16.07 23.34
C ALA A 224 -1.52 17.52 23.55
N ALA A 225 -2.39 17.77 24.53
CA ALA A 225 -2.87 19.12 24.87
C ALA A 225 -1.76 20.02 25.42
N LYS A 226 -0.81 19.47 26.20
CA LYS A 226 0.38 20.21 26.64
C LYS A 226 1.30 20.58 25.47
N LEU A 227 1.50 19.66 24.53
CA LEU A 227 2.38 19.85 23.37
C LEU A 227 1.77 20.76 22.29
N ASN A 228 0.45 20.73 22.11
CA ASN A 228 -0.27 21.63 21.23
C ASN A 228 -1.57 22.15 21.87
N PRO A 229 -1.48 23.21 22.69
CA PRO A 229 -2.63 23.77 23.41
C PRO A 229 -3.69 24.42 22.51
N LYS A 230 -3.40 24.62 21.22
CA LYS A 230 -4.32 25.28 20.27
C LYS A 230 -5.24 24.30 19.54
N ARG A 231 -5.05 22.99 19.71
CA ARG A 231 -5.86 21.98 19.03
C ARG A 231 -7.09 21.64 19.87
N GLY A 232 -8.20 22.35 19.64
CA GLY A 232 -9.46 22.15 20.38
C GLY A 232 -10.00 20.72 20.32
N GLU A 233 -9.80 20.01 19.21
CA GLU A 233 -10.16 18.59 19.05
C GLU A 233 -9.53 17.69 20.14
N THR A 234 -8.32 17.99 20.61
CA THR A 234 -7.68 17.19 21.67
C THR A 234 -8.41 17.34 23.01
N TYR A 235 -8.88 18.54 23.33
CA TYR A 235 -9.66 18.81 24.54
C TYR A 235 -11.04 18.13 24.49
N LEU A 236 -11.65 18.09 23.30
CA LEU A 236 -12.88 17.32 23.10
C LEU A 236 -12.68 15.85 23.47
N TRP A 237 -11.71 15.18 22.85
CA TRP A 237 -11.48 13.75 23.10
C TRP A 237 -10.98 13.47 24.52
N LEU A 238 -10.24 14.40 25.13
CA LEU A 238 -9.88 14.34 26.55
C LEU A 238 -11.12 14.41 27.45
N GLY A 239 -12.06 15.31 27.16
CA GLY A 239 -13.34 15.40 27.87
C GLY A 239 -14.17 14.12 27.73
N VAL A 240 -14.24 13.55 26.52
CA VAL A 240 -14.87 12.24 26.27
C VAL A 240 -14.19 11.13 27.09
N ALA A 241 -12.86 11.12 27.14
CA ALA A 241 -12.10 10.14 27.92
C ALA A 241 -12.38 10.28 29.44
N TYR A 242 -12.39 11.50 29.97
CA TYR A 242 -12.75 11.76 31.38
C TYR A 242 -14.19 11.35 31.70
N PHE A 243 -15.13 11.63 30.80
CA PHE A 243 -16.52 11.24 30.99
C PHE A 243 -16.68 9.71 31.10
N ASN A 244 -16.05 8.96 30.19
CA ASN A 244 -16.07 7.49 30.24
C ASN A 244 -15.32 6.91 31.45
N ALA A 245 -14.32 7.64 31.98
CA ALA A 245 -13.65 7.29 33.22
C ALA A 245 -14.45 7.66 34.49
N GLY A 246 -15.67 8.21 34.35
CA GLY A 246 -16.52 8.63 35.47
C GLY A 246 -16.14 9.98 36.10
N MET A 247 -15.23 10.74 35.48
CA MET A 247 -14.73 12.02 36.00
C MET A 247 -15.47 13.22 35.39
N GLY A 248 -16.79 13.31 35.62
CA GLY A 248 -17.67 14.31 34.99
C GLY A 248 -17.22 15.77 35.15
N GLU A 249 -16.87 16.19 36.37
CA GLU A 249 -16.42 17.57 36.64
C GLU A 249 -15.11 17.95 35.92
N ARG A 250 -14.25 16.96 35.63
CA ARG A 250 -13.03 17.19 34.85
C ARG A 250 -13.34 17.25 33.37
N ALA A 251 -14.28 16.40 32.91
CA ALA A 251 -14.75 16.42 31.53
C ALA A 251 -15.32 17.80 31.16
N GLU A 252 -16.24 18.35 31.96
CA GLU A 252 -16.86 19.65 31.71
C GLU A 252 -15.82 20.77 31.62
N ARG A 253 -14.92 20.88 32.60
CA ARG A 253 -13.85 21.88 32.60
C ARG A 253 -12.97 21.82 31.36
N VAL A 254 -12.59 20.62 30.93
CA VAL A 254 -11.73 20.44 29.75
C VAL A 254 -12.48 20.76 28.47
N LEU A 255 -13.77 20.41 28.38
CA LEU A 255 -14.60 20.75 27.23
C LEU A 255 -14.79 22.26 27.12
N GLU A 256 -15.01 22.98 28.24
CA GLU A 256 -15.02 24.46 28.23
C GLU A 256 -13.72 25.04 27.69
N THR A 257 -12.57 24.48 28.09
CA THR A 257 -11.28 24.94 27.55
C THR A 257 -11.15 24.66 26.06
N GLY A 258 -11.61 23.50 25.58
CA GLY A 258 -11.60 23.17 24.15
C GLY A 258 -12.42 24.14 23.31
N VAL A 259 -13.61 24.51 23.81
CA VAL A 259 -14.49 25.50 23.16
C VAL A 259 -13.86 26.89 23.10
N ARG A 260 -13.18 27.32 24.18
CA ARG A 260 -12.48 28.63 24.20
C ARG A 260 -11.29 28.66 23.23
N VAL A 261 -10.62 27.52 23.05
CA VAL A 261 -9.46 27.38 22.18
C VAL A 261 -9.86 27.34 20.70
N ASP A 262 -10.93 26.63 20.36
CA ASP A 262 -11.43 26.51 18.99
C ASP A 262 -12.95 26.39 18.97
N GLY A 263 -13.62 27.51 18.67
CA GLY A 263 -15.09 27.60 18.66
C GLY A 263 -15.78 26.76 17.58
N TYR A 264 -15.05 26.25 16.58
CA TYR A 264 -15.62 25.44 15.49
C TYR A 264 -15.72 23.93 15.83
N VAL A 265 -15.05 23.48 16.89
CA VAL A 265 -15.02 22.07 17.32
C VAL A 265 -16.41 21.55 17.67
N GLN A 266 -17.34 22.43 18.08
CA GLN A 266 -18.68 22.05 18.49
C GLN A 266 -19.51 21.44 17.35
N VAL A 267 -19.45 22.00 16.15
CA VAL A 267 -20.40 21.65 15.07
C VAL A 267 -20.03 20.34 14.37
N ALA A 268 -18.74 20.10 14.13
CA ALA A 268 -18.28 18.90 13.43
C ALA A 268 -18.49 17.62 14.24
N HIS A 269 -18.28 17.69 15.56
CA HIS A 269 -18.20 16.50 16.41
C HIS A 269 -19.49 16.14 17.14
N ILE A 270 -20.53 17.00 17.13
CA ILE A 270 -21.89 16.58 17.53
C ILE A 270 -22.32 15.36 16.69
N SER A 271 -21.98 15.33 15.39
CA SER A 271 -22.29 14.20 14.50
C SER A 271 -21.58 12.89 14.88
N ASP A 272 -20.35 12.96 15.38
CA ASP A 272 -19.58 11.78 15.81
C ASP A 272 -19.98 11.32 17.23
N LEU A 273 -20.33 12.25 18.12
CA LEU A 273 -20.91 11.95 19.43
C LEU A 273 -22.29 11.28 19.30
N LEU A 274 -23.10 11.71 18.32
CA LEU A 274 -24.39 11.11 17.97
C LEU A 274 -24.24 9.64 17.54
N LYS A 275 -23.23 9.31 16.71
CA LYS A 275 -22.93 7.92 16.31
C LYS A 275 -22.58 7.02 17.49
N LEU A 276 -22.06 7.59 18.58
CA LEU A 276 -21.61 6.83 19.74
C LEU A 276 -22.72 6.57 20.78
N ASN A 277 -23.94 7.08 20.59
CA ASN A 277 -25.21 6.77 21.28
C ASN A 277 -25.20 6.74 22.83
N LYS A 278 -24.11 7.17 23.47
CA LYS A 278 -23.86 7.09 24.93
C LYS A 278 -23.61 8.45 25.59
N TYR A 279 -23.63 9.54 24.82
CA TYR A 279 -23.16 10.86 25.27
C TYR A 279 -24.26 11.92 25.35
N ASN A 280 -25.48 11.55 25.75
CA ASN A 280 -26.61 12.49 25.84
C ASN A 280 -26.32 13.73 26.71
N ARG A 281 -25.59 13.58 27.82
CA ARG A 281 -25.19 14.72 28.67
C ARG A 281 -24.15 15.63 28.01
N LEU A 282 -23.17 15.06 27.31
CA LEU A 282 -22.20 15.85 26.53
C LEU A 282 -22.88 16.58 25.37
N MET A 283 -23.85 15.94 24.70
CA MET A 283 -24.63 16.58 23.65
C MET A 283 -25.40 17.80 24.17
N VAL A 284 -26.07 17.68 25.31
CA VAL A 284 -26.77 18.80 25.94
C VAL A 284 -25.80 19.94 26.27
N PHE A 285 -24.60 19.62 26.78
CA PHE A 285 -23.54 20.61 27.04
C PHE A 285 -23.07 21.33 25.77
N PHE A 286 -22.90 20.60 24.65
CA PHE A 286 -22.52 21.22 23.37
C PHE A 286 -23.64 22.05 22.76
N CYS A 287 -24.90 21.60 22.83
CA CYS A 287 -26.06 22.35 22.38
C CYS A 287 -26.26 23.64 23.19
N SER A 288 -26.07 23.62 24.51
CA SER A 288 -26.21 24.83 25.34
C SER A 288 -25.12 25.86 25.08
N PHE A 289 -23.89 25.42 24.78
CA PHE A 289 -22.79 26.31 24.43
C PHE A 289 -22.87 26.86 23.00
N ALA A 290 -23.40 26.12 22.03
CA ALA A 290 -23.62 26.60 20.67
C ALA A 290 -24.62 27.78 20.61
N VAL A 291 -25.59 27.78 21.53
CA VAL A 291 -26.55 28.88 21.72
C VAL A 291 -25.91 30.10 22.41
N ALA A 292 -24.82 29.90 23.16
CA ALA A 292 -24.17 30.95 23.97
C ALA A 292 -23.11 31.78 23.21
N ILE A 293 -22.75 31.43 21.97
CA ILE A 293 -21.83 32.23 21.15
C ILE A 293 -22.64 33.32 20.42
N PRO A 294 -22.52 34.61 20.79
CA PRO A 294 -23.27 35.67 20.13
C PRO A 294 -22.72 35.86 18.72
N GLY A 295 -23.51 35.50 17.70
CA GLY A 295 -23.28 35.94 16.32
C GLY A 295 -23.43 34.91 15.21
N ARG A 296 -23.56 33.60 15.48
CA ARG A 296 -23.75 32.60 14.41
C ARG A 296 -24.56 31.39 14.86
N VAL A 297 -25.86 31.58 15.09
CA VAL A 297 -26.82 30.47 15.03
C VAL A 297 -27.66 30.68 13.77
N GLN A 298 -27.22 30.09 12.65
CA GLN A 298 -28.19 29.70 11.63
C GLN A 298 -28.67 28.30 12.01
N SER A 299 -29.95 28.28 12.34
CA SER A 299 -30.84 27.16 12.64
C SER A 299 -30.44 25.81 12.05
N TYR A 300 -30.38 24.80 12.92
CA TYR A 300 -30.72 23.43 12.55
C TYR A 300 -31.90 23.02 13.44
N ALA A 301 -33.10 23.10 12.85
CA ALA A 301 -34.29 22.39 13.30
C ALA A 301 -34.28 20.98 12.71
#